data_AF-A0A931SBB6-F1
#
_entry.id   AF-A0A931SBB6-F1
#
_cell.length_a   1.000
_cell.length_b   1.000
_cell.length_c   1.000
_cell.angle_alpha   90.00
_cell.angle_beta   90.00
_cell.angle_gamma   90.00
#
_symmetry.space_group_name_H-M   'P 1'
#
loop_
_entity.id
_entity.type
_entity.pdbx_description
1 polymer ?
#
loop_
_entity_poly.entity_id
_entity_poly.type
_entity_poly.pdbx_seq_one_letter_code
_entity_poly.pdbx_strand_id
1 'polypeptide(L)' 'MELRGKKVMVLGLGRTGKETARFLVHQGAEVMVSDCR' A
#
# COMPACT_ATOMS: atom_id res chain seq x y z
N MET A 1 -5.96 -8.18 -10.01
CA MET A 1 -5.31 -6.95 -10.50
C MET A 1 -3.88 -7.30 -10.82
N GLU A 2 -3.31 -6.79 -11.91
CA GLU A 2 -1.88 -7.00 -12.20
C GLU A 2 -1.03 -5.98 -11.42
N LEU A 3 -0.61 -6.32 -10.19
CA LEU A 3 0.10 -5.40 -9.29
C LEU A 3 1.59 -5.71 -9.11
N ARG A 4 2.05 -6.87 -9.60
CA ARG A 4 3.45 -7.31 -9.48
C ARG A 4 4.40 -6.29 -10.10
N GLY A 5 5.36 -5.79 -9.30
CA GLY A 5 6.36 -4.82 -9.71
C GLY A 5 5.81 -3.40 -9.98
N LYS A 6 4.53 -3.14 -9.70
CA LYS A 6 3.97 -1.80 -9.81
C LYS A 6 4.24 -1.01 -8.54
N LYS A 7 4.62 0.26 -8.70
CA LYS A 7 4.76 1.20 -7.59
C LYS A 7 3.41 1.78 -7.21
N VAL A 8 3.03 1.69 -5.95
CA VAL A 8 1.75 2.16 -5.41
C VAL A 8 1.98 3.00 -4.17
N MET A 9 1.31 4.15 -4.09
CA MET A 9 1.37 5.03 -2.93
C MET A 9 0.07 4.93 -2.13
N VAL A 10 0.18 4.62 -0.84
CA VAL A 10 -0.94 4.65 0.11
C VAL A 10 -0.85 5.94 0.93
N LEU A 11 -1.90 6.75 0.88
CA LEU A 11 -2.05 7.97 1.66
C LEU A 11 -2.97 7.72 2.86
N GLY A 12 -2.44 7.92 4.06
CA GLY A 12 -3.12 7.63 5.31
C GLY A 12 -2.95 6.16 5.73
N LEU A 13 -2.40 5.94 6.92
CA LEU A 13 -2.17 4.63 7.54
C LEU A 13 -3.40 4.17 8.32
N GLY A 14 -3.84 4.95 9.31
CA GLY A 14 -5.00 4.65 10.15
C GLY A 14 -5.22 3.15 10.45
N ARG A 15 -6.48 2.72 10.48
CA ARG A 15 -6.82 1.29 10.56
C ARG A 15 -6.78 0.64 9.18
N THR A 16 -7.39 1.27 8.19
CA THR A 16 -7.57 0.68 6.86
C THR A 16 -6.30 0.76 6.02
N GLY A 17 -5.60 1.90 6.01
CA GLY A 17 -4.40 2.08 5.19
C GLY A 17 -3.28 1.10 5.51
N LYS A 18 -3.14 0.70 6.77
CA LYS A 18 -2.21 -0.35 7.20
C LYS A 18 -2.57 -1.72 6.59
N GLU A 19 -3.84 -2.11 6.64
CA GLU A 19 -4.30 -3.36 6.02
C GLU A 19 -4.23 -3.29 4.48
N THR A 20 -4.51 -2.12 3.89
CA THR A 20 -4.38 -1.87 2.46
C THR A 20 -2.93 -1.98 1.99
N ALA A 21 -1.99 -1.36 2.70
CA ALA A 21 -0.57 -1.45 2.36
C ALA A 21 -0.09 -2.91 2.39
N ARG A 22 -0.46 -3.66 3.44
CA ARG A 22 -0.16 -5.10 3.53
C ARG A 22 -0.77 -5.88 2.39
N PHE A 23 -2.05 -5.69 2.11
CA PHE A 23 -2.73 -6.35 1.00
C PHE A 23 -2.00 -6.10 -0.33
N LEU A 24 -1.65 -4.86 -0.63
CA LEU A 24 -0.96 -4.48 -1.88
C LEU A 24 0.43 -5.11 -2.00
N VAL A 25 1.20 -5.16 -0.91
CA VAL A 25 2.49 -5.88 -0.88
C VAL A 25 2.30 -7.37 -1.19
N HIS A 26 1.28 -8.02 -0.61
CA HIS A 26 0.97 -9.43 -0.88
C HIS A 26 0.55 -9.67 -2.34
N GLN A 27 0.01 -8.66 -3.02
CA GLN A 27 -0.28 -8.72 -4.46
C GLN A 27 0.97 -8.46 -5.35
N GLY A 28 2.13 -8.21 -4.74
CA GLY A 28 3.41 -8.02 -5.43
C GLY A 28 3.73 -6.56 -5.78
N ALA A 29 2.99 -5.59 -5.24
CA ALA A 29 3.29 -4.17 -5.43
C ALA A 29 4.50 -3.71 -4.62
N GLU A 30 5.24 -2.74 -5.16
CA GLU A 30 6.18 -1.91 -4.41
C GLU A 30 5.41 -0.78 -3.75
N VAL A 31 5.15 -0.89 -2.45
CA VAL A 31 4.26 0.04 -1.73
C VAL A 31 5.07 1.10 -0.99
N MET A 32 4.76 2.36 -1.25
CA MET A 32 5.18 3.50 -0.43
C MET A 32 3.99 4.00 0.37
N VAL A 33 4.22 4.34 1.65
CA VAL A 33 3.16 4.85 2.52
C VAL A 33 3.55 6.23 3.03
N SER A 34 2.60 7.16 3.01
CA SER A 34 2.75 8.48 3.61
C SER A 34 1.53 8.78 4.48
N ASP A 35 1.78 9.32 5.67
CA ASP A 35 0.77 9.76 6.62
C ASP A 35 1.17 11.16 7.13
N CYS A 36 0.20 11.94 7.57
CA CYS A 36 0.39 13.33 8.00
C CYS A 36 0.35 13.52 9.53
N ARG A 37 0.23 12.43 10.30
CA ARG A 37 0.25 12.44 11.76
C ARG A 37 1.52 11.84 12.35
#